data_AF-A0A9P1IZT7-F1
#
_entry.id   AF-A0A9P1IZT7-F1
#
_cell.length_a   1.000
_cell.length_b   1.000
_cell.length_c   1.000
_cell.angle_alpha   90.00
_cell.angle_beta   90.00
_cell.angle_gamma   90.00
#
_symmetry.space_group_name_H-M   'P 1'
#
loop_
_entity.id
_entity.type
_entity.pdbx_description
1 polymer ?
#
loop_
_entity_poly.entity_id
_entity_poly.type
_entity_poly.pdbx_seq_one_letter_code
_entity_poly.pdbx_strand_id
1 'polypeptide(L)'
;MRLVIFLLALAGCSICAANDNKITCLVGNLVVRHNVIISKSVENKLCYGLCRKQTFYREQGSIVLLSCEEQEISNSINDCSTNKIETSCICHGDKCNNVELEEKLTKPSEFVASNITCFVGFSNNNTVTLGQTVICQPGDVCTSVVLGGDSSIVNACLPQATCDNMFQDPTFQSGTKCLAFYTDQQIQMCCCYDNDCRSLAPISNPPPPSPWIGKNVLCYQGIAVNRELLNGGSFSQCAGECGSARTISKMNGDMLWIEVFFCDPAAIFDNLDISNECKDISNNNDDGELTSMNTICACNTDKCLDPTVVPPVWPGRHH
;
A
#
# COMPACT_ATOMS: atom_id res chain seq x y z
N MET A 1 0.22 61.47 48.84
CA MET A 1 -0.02 61.91 47.44
C MET A 1 -0.26 60.66 46.61
N ARG A 2 -1.50 60.46 46.14
CA ARG A 2 -1.98 59.56 45.07
C ARG A 2 -1.68 58.04 45.19
N LEU A 3 -2.72 57.20 45.36
CA LEU A 3 -3.49 56.48 44.30
C LEU A 3 -2.71 55.19 43.89
N VAL A 4 -3.22 53.96 43.86
CA VAL A 4 -4.44 53.42 43.25
C VAL A 4 -4.68 51.99 43.79
N ILE A 5 -5.95 51.65 43.96
CA ILE A 5 -6.51 50.32 44.18
C ILE A 5 -6.44 49.51 42.87
N PHE A 6 -5.92 48.28 42.89
CA PHE A 6 -6.29 47.26 41.90
C PHE A 6 -6.65 45.95 42.61
N LEU A 7 -7.95 45.80 42.85
CA LEU A 7 -8.63 44.51 42.98
C LEU A 7 -8.68 43.88 41.59
N LEU A 8 -7.97 42.77 41.39
CA LEU A 8 -8.23 41.86 40.28
C LEU A 8 -8.47 40.47 40.87
N ALA A 9 -9.72 40.05 40.74
CA ALA A 9 -10.22 38.76 41.15
C ALA A 9 -9.47 37.64 40.39
N LEU A 10 -8.81 36.75 41.14
CA LEU A 10 -8.41 35.44 40.66
C LEU A 10 -9.67 34.56 40.58
N ALA A 11 -10.46 34.75 39.52
CA ALA A 11 -11.33 33.70 39.01
C ALA A 11 -10.44 32.77 38.17
N GLY A 12 -9.80 31.80 38.85
CA GLY A 12 -9.09 30.71 38.20
C GLY A 12 -10.07 29.93 37.32
N CYS A 13 -9.82 29.98 36.03
CA CYS A 13 -10.61 29.38 34.97
C CYS A 13 -10.68 27.86 35.11
N SER A 14 -11.82 27.31 35.55
CA SER A 14 -12.09 25.86 35.52
C SER A 14 -12.53 25.35 34.13
N ILE A 15 -12.11 26.01 33.04
CA ILE A 15 -12.44 25.63 31.67
C ILE A 15 -11.14 25.47 30.88
N CYS A 16 -10.35 24.48 31.27
CA CYS A 16 -9.30 23.89 30.45
C CYS A 16 -9.38 22.36 30.55
N ALA A 17 -10.60 21.80 30.47
CA ALA A 17 -10.79 20.46 29.97
C ALA A 17 -11.17 20.64 28.50
N ALA A 18 -10.18 20.64 27.60
CA ALA A 18 -10.47 20.25 26.23
C ALA A 18 -11.00 18.81 26.35
N ASN A 19 -12.29 18.63 26.08
CA ASN A 19 -12.84 17.31 25.83
C ASN A 19 -12.13 16.82 24.57
N ASP A 20 -11.00 16.13 24.75
CA ASP A 20 -10.39 15.33 23.70
C ASP A 20 -11.41 14.23 23.37
N ASN A 21 -12.33 14.50 22.44
CA ASN A 21 -13.29 13.53 21.89
C ASN A 21 -12.52 12.52 21.01
N LYS A 22 -11.58 11.81 21.63
CA LYS A 22 -10.86 10.70 21.03
C LYS A 22 -11.81 9.52 21.00
N ILE A 23 -12.06 9.01 19.79
CA ILE A 23 -12.80 7.77 19.58
C ILE A 23 -11.83 6.70 19.07
N THR A 24 -12.12 5.44 19.35
CA THR A 24 -11.36 4.33 18.77
C THR A 24 -11.97 3.99 17.42
N CYS A 25 -11.23 4.15 16.32
CA CYS A 25 -11.65 3.64 15.01
C CYS A 25 -10.94 2.34 14.69
N LEU A 26 -11.53 1.56 13.79
CA LEU A 26 -10.78 0.55 13.07
C LEU A 26 -10.01 1.23 11.95
N VAL A 27 -8.74 0.88 11.79
CA VAL A 27 -7.88 1.44 10.74
C VAL A 27 -7.19 0.30 10.02
N GLY A 28 -7.19 0.36 8.68
CA GLY A 28 -6.63 -0.65 7.81
C GLY A 28 -7.56 -1.09 6.67
N ASN A 29 -7.33 -2.29 6.14
CA ASN A 29 -7.98 -2.80 4.94
C ASN A 29 -8.65 -4.15 5.16
N LEU A 30 -9.80 -4.32 4.52
CA LEU A 30 -10.45 -5.61 4.32
C LEU A 30 -10.54 -5.90 2.84
N VAL A 31 -10.31 -7.15 2.47
CA VAL A 31 -10.74 -7.67 1.17
C VAL A 31 -11.97 -8.53 1.42
N VAL A 32 -13.03 -8.31 0.64
CA VAL A 32 -14.32 -8.98 0.77
C VAL A 32 -14.66 -9.68 -0.55
N ARG A 33 -15.13 -10.92 -0.48
CA ARG A 33 -15.57 -11.68 -1.67
C ARG A 33 -16.83 -12.44 -1.33
N HIS A 34 -17.87 -12.33 -2.16
CA HIS A 34 -19.17 -12.96 -1.91
C HIS A 34 -19.71 -12.72 -0.47
N ASN A 35 -19.60 -11.48 0.03
CA ASN A 35 -20.00 -11.07 1.39
C ASN A 35 -19.23 -11.75 2.55
N VAL A 36 -18.03 -12.25 2.28
CA VAL A 36 -17.13 -12.81 3.29
C VAL A 36 -15.86 -11.97 3.32
N ILE A 37 -15.38 -11.60 4.50
CA ILE A 37 -14.04 -11.02 4.68
C ILE A 37 -13.03 -12.13 4.51
N ILE A 38 -12.13 -11.90 3.57
CA ILE A 38 -11.17 -12.89 3.09
C ILE A 38 -9.72 -12.52 3.37
N SER A 39 -9.47 -11.25 3.62
CA SER A 39 -8.21 -10.72 4.12
C SER A 39 -8.52 -9.53 5.02
N LYS A 40 -7.80 -9.40 6.12
CA LYS A 40 -8.05 -8.40 7.17
C LYS A 40 -6.76 -7.90 7.78
N SER A 41 -6.35 -6.70 7.39
CA SER A 41 -5.26 -5.95 8.00
C SER A 41 -5.91 -4.79 8.73
N VAL A 42 -6.40 -4.99 9.96
CA VAL A 42 -7.15 -3.95 10.69
C VAL A 42 -6.72 -3.92 12.15
N GLU A 43 -6.41 -2.73 12.63
CA GLU A 43 -6.07 -2.45 14.02
C GLU A 43 -7.02 -1.44 14.66
N ASN A 44 -6.95 -1.32 15.99
CA ASN A 44 -7.66 -0.27 16.72
C ASN A 44 -6.73 0.96 16.82
N LYS A 45 -7.22 2.13 16.41
CA LYS A 45 -6.48 3.39 16.51
C LYS A 45 -7.31 4.47 17.18
N LEU A 46 -6.69 5.26 18.05
CA LEU A 46 -7.32 6.45 18.62
C LEU A 46 -7.30 7.57 17.58
N CYS A 47 -8.48 8.05 17.20
CA CYS A 47 -8.67 9.11 16.21
C CYS A 47 -9.26 10.35 16.88
N TYR A 48 -8.85 11.53 16.41
CA TYR A 48 -9.43 12.81 16.81
C TYR A 48 -10.59 13.11 15.85
N GLY A 49 -11.83 12.83 16.25
CA GLY A 49 -13.00 13.13 15.42
C GLY A 49 -13.81 11.90 15.01
N LEU A 50 -13.84 11.59 13.71
CA LEU A 50 -14.76 10.62 13.10
C LEU A 50 -14.01 9.39 12.55
N CYS A 51 -14.73 8.28 12.38
CA CYS A 51 -14.23 7.12 11.64
C CYS A 51 -14.79 7.13 10.22
N ARG A 52 -13.98 6.70 9.26
CA ARG A 52 -14.39 6.53 7.86
C ARG A 52 -14.39 5.05 7.48
N LYS A 53 -15.36 4.65 6.67
CA LYS A 53 -15.44 3.36 5.97
C LYS A 53 -15.67 3.63 4.49
N GLN A 54 -14.72 3.25 3.65
CA GLN A 54 -14.85 3.32 2.19
C GLN A 54 -14.90 1.91 1.61
N THR A 55 -15.99 1.58 0.93
CA THR A 55 -16.17 0.28 0.27
C THR A 55 -16.12 0.48 -1.23
N PHE A 56 -15.16 -0.15 -1.89
CA PHE A 56 -15.02 -0.16 -3.34
C PHE A 56 -15.59 -1.47 -3.89
N TYR A 57 -16.64 -1.42 -4.69
CA TYR A 57 -17.37 -2.59 -5.18
C TYR A 57 -16.85 -3.11 -6.52
N ARG A 58 -16.99 -4.42 -6.75
CA ARG A 58 -16.69 -5.15 -7.99
C ARG A 58 -17.73 -6.25 -8.23
N GLU A 59 -17.83 -6.75 -9.46
CA GLU A 59 -18.67 -7.90 -9.85
C GLU A 59 -18.52 -9.16 -8.97
N GLN A 60 -17.35 -9.38 -8.34
CA GLN A 60 -17.09 -10.57 -7.53
C GLN A 60 -16.64 -10.28 -6.08
N GLY A 61 -16.58 -9.03 -5.63
CA GLY A 61 -16.07 -8.68 -4.30
C GLY A 61 -15.94 -7.18 -4.04
N SER A 62 -15.30 -6.80 -2.94
CA SER A 62 -15.02 -5.40 -2.60
C SER A 62 -13.74 -5.25 -1.77
N ILE A 63 -13.15 -4.07 -1.77
CA ILE A 63 -12.12 -3.67 -0.79
C ILE A 63 -12.79 -2.68 0.16
N VAL A 64 -12.62 -2.88 1.47
CA VAL A 64 -13.07 -1.92 2.48
C VAL A 64 -11.87 -1.28 3.14
N LEU A 65 -11.77 0.04 3.05
CA LEU A 65 -10.77 0.84 3.74
C LEU A 65 -11.40 1.45 4.99
N LEU A 66 -10.69 1.35 6.09
CA LEU A 66 -11.08 1.87 7.40
C LEU A 66 -10.00 2.87 7.82
N SER A 67 -10.40 4.09 8.19
CA SER A 67 -9.45 5.15 8.52
C SER A 67 -9.99 6.12 9.58
N CYS A 68 -9.08 6.90 10.18
CA CYS A 68 -9.44 8.11 10.90
C CYS A 68 -9.83 9.20 9.89
N GLU A 69 -10.89 9.95 10.18
CA GLU A 69 -11.23 11.17 9.46
C GLU A 69 -10.72 12.39 10.23
N GLU A 70 -9.82 13.16 9.61
CA GLU A 70 -9.16 14.31 10.24
C GLU A 70 -9.93 15.62 10.04
N GLN A 71 -10.90 15.69 9.11
CA GLN A 71 -11.70 16.91 8.91
C GLN A 71 -13.02 16.89 9.67
N GLU A 72 -13.16 17.81 10.64
CA GLU A 72 -14.43 18.11 11.33
C GLU A 72 -15.49 18.79 10.43
N ILE A 73 -15.26 18.94 9.12
CA ILE A 73 -16.05 19.82 8.23
C ILE A 73 -17.26 19.11 7.58
N SER A 74 -17.44 17.80 7.79
CA SER A 74 -18.69 17.16 7.35
C SER A 74 -19.83 17.53 8.30
N ASN A 75 -20.73 18.41 7.85
CA ASN A 75 -22.04 18.65 8.49
C ASN A 75 -22.96 17.41 8.50
N SER A 76 -22.45 16.25 8.08
CA SER A 76 -23.19 15.03 7.81
C SER A 76 -22.56 13.84 8.57
N ILE A 77 -22.63 13.87 9.91
CA ILE A 77 -22.26 12.73 10.75
C ILE A 77 -23.29 11.61 10.51
N ASN A 78 -22.82 10.39 10.21
CA ASN A 78 -23.62 9.23 9.81
C ASN A 78 -24.23 9.30 8.41
N ASP A 79 -23.62 10.06 7.51
CA ASP A 79 -24.02 10.10 6.09
C ASP A 79 -23.06 9.27 5.23
N CYS A 80 -23.60 8.70 4.16
CA CYS A 80 -22.87 7.87 3.22
C CYS A 80 -23.00 8.45 1.81
N SER A 81 -21.87 8.83 1.21
CA SER A 81 -21.81 9.12 -0.21
C SER A 81 -21.67 7.81 -0.98
N THR A 82 -22.61 7.52 -1.87
CA THR A 82 -22.61 6.28 -2.67
C THR A 82 -22.64 6.62 -4.16
N ASN A 83 -21.75 5.99 -4.92
CA ASN A 83 -21.78 5.96 -6.38
C ASN A 83 -21.75 4.50 -6.87
N LYS A 84 -21.60 4.29 -8.19
CA LYS A 84 -21.67 2.93 -8.78
C LYS A 84 -20.53 2.00 -8.35
N ILE A 85 -19.40 2.54 -7.89
CA ILE A 85 -18.18 1.79 -7.61
C ILE A 85 -17.67 1.96 -6.18
N GLU A 86 -18.23 2.92 -5.43
CA GLU A 86 -17.80 3.24 -4.07
C GLU A 86 -18.98 3.66 -3.18
N THR A 87 -18.92 3.22 -1.93
CA THR A 87 -19.68 3.79 -0.80
C THR A 87 -18.70 4.28 0.25
N SER A 88 -18.70 5.59 0.54
CA SER A 88 -17.91 6.21 1.59
C SER A 88 -18.84 6.70 2.70
N CYS A 89 -18.68 6.16 3.90
CA CYS A 89 -19.46 6.49 5.09
C CYS A 89 -18.57 7.09 6.17
N ILE A 90 -19.04 8.13 6.82
CA ILE A 90 -18.39 8.74 7.99
C ILE A 90 -19.30 8.56 9.20
N CYS A 91 -18.75 8.13 10.32
CA CYS A 91 -19.52 7.86 11.53
C CYS A 91 -18.78 8.36 12.78
N HIS A 92 -19.55 8.55 13.86
CA HIS A 92 -19.02 8.91 15.18
C HIS A 92 -19.30 7.79 16.18
N GLY A 93 -18.34 7.53 17.07
CA GLY A 93 -18.43 6.53 18.12
C GLY A 93 -17.42 5.39 17.96
N ASP A 94 -17.18 4.68 19.05
CA ASP A 94 -16.16 3.63 19.09
C ASP A 94 -16.46 2.52 18.07
N LYS A 95 -15.50 2.32 17.17
CA LYS A 95 -15.48 1.30 16.11
C LYS A 95 -16.74 1.34 15.24
N CYS A 96 -17.33 2.53 15.07
CA CYS A 96 -18.54 2.69 14.28
C CYS A 96 -18.36 2.30 12.80
N ASN A 97 -17.11 2.27 12.32
CA ASN A 97 -16.76 1.83 10.98
C ASN A 97 -16.55 0.30 10.86
N ASN A 98 -16.96 -0.49 11.86
CA ASN A 98 -16.90 -1.95 11.81
C ASN A 98 -17.65 -2.52 10.61
N VAL A 99 -17.15 -3.67 10.13
CA VAL A 99 -17.71 -4.43 9.02
C VAL A 99 -18.17 -5.77 9.56
N GLU A 100 -19.49 -5.93 9.65
CA GLU A 100 -20.13 -7.15 10.14
C GLU A 100 -20.35 -8.12 8.97
N LEU A 101 -19.29 -8.80 8.57
CA LEU A 101 -19.32 -9.87 7.58
C LEU A 101 -18.67 -11.13 8.16
N GLU A 102 -19.03 -12.30 7.63
CA GLU A 102 -18.38 -13.56 7.99
C GLU A 102 -16.88 -13.46 7.65
N GLU A 103 -16.00 -13.87 8.57
CA GLU A 103 -14.55 -13.91 8.31
C GLU A 103 -14.12 -15.35 7.95
N LYS A 104 -13.55 -15.53 6.75
CA LYS A 104 -12.88 -16.77 6.32
C LYS A 104 -11.44 -16.48 5.98
N LEU A 105 -10.68 -16.13 7.00
CA LEU A 105 -9.24 -15.88 6.88
C LEU A 105 -8.53 -17.22 6.75
N THR A 106 -7.96 -17.49 5.58
CA THR A 106 -7.13 -18.68 5.39
C THR A 106 -5.76 -18.45 6.02
N LYS A 107 -5.23 -19.45 6.74
CA LYS A 107 -3.85 -19.38 7.22
C LYS A 107 -2.89 -19.38 6.02
N PRO A 108 -1.75 -18.66 6.10
CA PRO A 108 -0.70 -18.76 5.09
C PRO A 108 -0.28 -20.22 4.90
N SER A 109 0.14 -20.57 3.68
CA SER A 109 0.61 -21.92 3.39
C SER A 109 1.85 -22.26 4.23
N GLU A 110 1.97 -23.53 4.64
CA GLU A 110 3.20 -24.06 5.24
C GLU A 110 4.27 -24.34 4.18
N PHE A 111 3.91 -24.33 2.89
CA PHE A 111 4.87 -24.39 1.80
C PHE A 111 5.73 -23.13 1.77
N VAL A 112 7.03 -23.32 1.56
CA VAL A 112 7.99 -22.25 1.40
C VAL A 112 8.55 -22.33 -0.01
N ALA A 113 8.09 -21.42 -0.86
CA ALA A 113 8.66 -21.22 -2.18
C ALA A 113 10.19 -21.05 -2.11
N SER A 114 10.92 -21.66 -3.04
CA SER A 114 12.37 -21.54 -3.07
C SER A 114 12.89 -21.67 -4.50
N ASN A 115 14.01 -21.01 -4.79
CA ASN A 115 14.66 -21.02 -6.11
C ASN A 115 13.77 -20.53 -7.27
N ILE A 116 12.81 -19.64 -6.98
CA ILE A 116 11.97 -19.02 -8.00
C ILE A 116 12.75 -17.92 -8.72
N THR A 117 12.80 -18.01 -10.04
CA THR A 117 13.42 -17.02 -10.92
C THR A 117 12.39 -15.98 -11.36
N CYS A 118 12.63 -14.72 -11.00
CA CYS A 118 11.75 -13.59 -11.32
C CYS A 118 12.48 -12.53 -12.12
N PHE A 119 11.73 -11.79 -12.93
CA PHE A 119 12.12 -10.43 -13.28
C PHE A 119 11.71 -9.50 -12.12
N VAL A 120 12.62 -8.66 -11.67
CA VAL A 120 12.37 -7.58 -10.69
C VAL A 120 12.66 -6.26 -11.38
N GLY A 121 11.76 -5.30 -11.25
CA GLY A 121 11.91 -4.01 -11.92
C GLY A 121 10.61 -3.23 -12.06
N PHE A 122 10.74 -2.14 -12.80
CA PHE A 122 9.67 -1.19 -13.08
C PHE A 122 9.56 -0.94 -14.58
N SER A 123 8.33 -0.88 -15.08
CA SER A 123 8.03 -0.45 -16.43
C SER A 123 6.94 0.61 -16.44
N ASN A 124 7.04 1.60 -17.33
CA ASN A 124 5.98 2.58 -17.57
C ASN A 124 5.77 2.78 -19.08
N ASN A 125 4.56 2.45 -19.54
CA ASN A 125 3.96 2.71 -20.86
C ASN A 125 4.97 2.84 -22.02
N ASN A 126 5.89 1.88 -22.14
CA ASN A 126 6.97 1.77 -23.15
C ASN A 126 8.07 2.86 -23.16
N THR A 127 8.12 3.78 -22.20
CA THR A 127 9.19 4.79 -22.11
C THR A 127 10.39 4.30 -21.31
N VAL A 128 10.12 3.56 -20.24
CA VAL A 128 11.15 3.03 -19.35
C VAL A 128 10.76 1.61 -18.98
N THR A 129 11.63 0.65 -19.27
CA THR A 129 11.59 -0.68 -18.64
C THR A 129 12.96 -0.93 -18.09
N LEU A 130 13.04 -1.02 -16.77
CA LEU A 130 14.27 -1.26 -16.04
C LEU A 130 14.03 -2.43 -15.12
N GLY A 131 14.97 -3.34 -15.12
CA GLY A 131 14.85 -4.52 -14.31
C GLY A 131 15.95 -5.51 -14.61
N GLN A 132 16.00 -6.53 -13.78
CA GLN A 132 16.91 -7.64 -13.95
C GLN A 132 16.22 -8.92 -13.52
N THR A 133 16.77 -10.03 -13.98
CA THR A 133 16.30 -11.34 -13.54
C THR A 133 17.13 -11.77 -12.34
N VAL A 134 16.45 -12.23 -11.29
CA VAL A 134 17.06 -12.71 -10.06
C VAL A 134 16.40 -13.99 -9.61
N ILE A 135 17.07 -14.70 -8.70
CA ILE A 135 16.46 -15.78 -7.93
C ILE A 135 15.97 -15.15 -6.62
N CYS A 136 14.68 -15.27 -6.31
CA CYS A 136 14.12 -14.77 -5.07
C CYS A 136 14.64 -15.53 -3.86
N GLN A 137 14.52 -14.88 -2.69
CA GLN A 137 14.83 -15.50 -1.42
C GLN A 137 13.83 -16.62 -1.09
N PRO A 138 14.22 -17.62 -0.27
CA PRO A 138 13.27 -18.61 0.22
C PRO A 138 12.11 -17.92 0.95
N GLY A 139 10.88 -18.30 0.60
CA GLY A 139 9.64 -17.71 1.12
C GLY A 139 9.06 -16.60 0.25
N ASP A 140 9.75 -16.18 -0.81
CA ASP A 140 9.27 -15.16 -1.75
C ASP A 140 8.85 -15.78 -3.10
N VAL A 141 7.87 -15.14 -3.75
CA VAL A 141 7.33 -15.53 -5.07
C VAL A 141 7.38 -14.34 -6.03
N CYS A 142 7.32 -14.61 -7.34
CA CYS A 142 7.25 -13.53 -8.32
C CYS A 142 5.89 -12.87 -8.28
N THR A 143 5.90 -11.56 -8.10
CA THR A 143 4.71 -10.73 -8.20
C THR A 143 4.85 -9.77 -9.37
N SER A 144 3.76 -9.56 -10.12
CA SER A 144 3.59 -8.45 -11.05
C SER A 144 2.39 -7.63 -10.60
N VAL A 145 2.56 -6.32 -10.44
CA VAL A 145 1.48 -5.38 -10.11
C VAL A 145 1.39 -4.34 -11.21
N VAL A 146 0.33 -4.40 -12.00
CA VAL A 146 -0.07 -3.35 -12.94
C VAL A 146 -0.74 -2.24 -12.16
N LEU A 147 -0.29 -1.00 -12.33
CA LEU A 147 -0.75 0.20 -11.68
C LEU A 147 -1.33 1.17 -12.74
N GLY A 148 -2.54 1.66 -12.53
CA GLY A 148 -3.17 2.69 -13.35
C GLY A 148 -3.49 2.28 -14.80
N GLY A 149 -4.12 1.13 -15.01
CA GLY A 149 -4.79 0.76 -16.28
C GLY A 149 -3.85 0.66 -17.49
N ASP A 150 -2.73 -0.07 -17.32
CA ASP A 150 -1.63 -0.31 -18.28
C ASP A 150 -0.48 0.71 -18.27
N SER A 151 -0.53 1.75 -17.44
CA SER A 151 0.51 2.80 -17.46
C SER A 151 1.79 2.45 -16.71
N SER A 152 1.76 1.59 -15.69
CA SER A 152 2.98 1.16 -14.99
C SER A 152 2.89 -0.27 -14.47
N ILE A 153 4.01 -1.00 -14.46
CA ILE A 153 4.10 -2.38 -13.99
C ILE A 153 5.29 -2.46 -13.04
N VAL A 154 5.04 -2.99 -11.84
CA VAL A 154 6.07 -3.32 -10.85
C VAL A 154 6.20 -4.83 -10.79
N ASN A 155 7.38 -5.34 -11.06
CA ASN A 155 7.71 -6.75 -10.84
C ASN A 155 8.64 -6.86 -9.64
N ALA A 156 8.33 -7.77 -8.71
CA ALA A 156 9.07 -7.91 -7.47
C ALA A 156 9.07 -9.36 -6.98
N CYS A 157 10.10 -9.71 -6.20
CA CYS A 157 10.00 -10.79 -5.22
C CYS A 157 9.20 -10.25 -4.04
N LEU A 158 8.08 -10.88 -3.69
CA LEU A 158 7.33 -10.53 -2.47
C LEU A 158 7.12 -11.79 -1.63
N PRO A 159 6.92 -11.64 -0.30
CA PRO A 159 6.60 -12.76 0.56
C PRO A 159 5.40 -13.53 0.02
N GLN A 160 5.52 -14.86 -0.03
CA GLN A 160 4.46 -15.76 -0.47
C GLN A 160 3.15 -15.49 0.30
N ALA A 161 3.26 -15.12 1.58
CA ALA A 161 2.11 -14.73 2.40
C ALA A 161 1.32 -13.56 1.80
N THR A 162 1.95 -12.62 1.09
CA THR A 162 1.23 -11.52 0.42
C THR A 162 0.30 -12.08 -0.66
N CYS A 163 0.79 -13.03 -1.47
CA CYS A 163 0.00 -13.69 -2.51
C CYS A 163 -1.06 -14.64 -1.93
N ASP A 164 -0.69 -15.49 -0.96
CA ASP A 164 -1.60 -16.45 -0.34
C ASP A 164 -2.79 -15.75 0.32
N ASN A 165 -2.55 -14.64 1.03
CA ASN A 165 -3.61 -13.83 1.64
C ASN A 165 -4.50 -13.14 0.59
N MET A 166 -3.93 -12.70 -0.53
CA MET A 166 -4.69 -12.02 -1.57
C MET A 166 -5.58 -12.99 -2.37
N PHE A 167 -5.08 -14.18 -2.71
CA PHE A 167 -5.84 -15.17 -3.49
C PHE A 167 -6.68 -16.12 -2.62
N GLN A 168 -6.43 -16.18 -1.31
CA GLN A 168 -6.99 -17.15 -0.34
C GLN A 168 -6.89 -18.61 -0.77
N ASP A 169 -5.86 -18.92 -1.52
CA ASP A 169 -5.68 -20.25 -2.04
C ASP A 169 -4.27 -20.69 -1.66
N PRO A 170 -4.03 -21.01 -0.38
CA PRO A 170 -2.74 -21.49 0.06
C PRO A 170 -2.40 -22.86 -0.55
N THR A 171 -3.33 -23.50 -1.28
CA THR A 171 -3.07 -24.73 -2.02
C THR A 171 -2.50 -24.46 -3.42
N PHE A 172 -2.60 -23.22 -3.91
CA PHE A 172 -2.02 -22.81 -5.17
C PHE A 172 -0.51 -22.62 -4.99
N GLN A 173 0.26 -23.64 -5.37
CA GLN A 173 1.71 -23.70 -5.20
C GLN A 173 2.46 -23.97 -6.52
N SER A 174 1.78 -23.77 -7.65
CA SER A 174 2.36 -23.92 -8.99
C SER A 174 1.56 -23.12 -10.02
N GLY A 175 2.21 -22.58 -11.04
CA GLY A 175 1.60 -21.76 -12.07
C GLY A 175 1.52 -20.28 -11.70
N THR A 176 0.78 -19.54 -12.52
CA THR A 176 0.49 -18.11 -12.33
C THR A 176 -1.00 -17.91 -12.03
N LYS A 177 -1.30 -17.08 -11.03
CA LYS A 177 -2.65 -16.65 -10.70
C LYS A 177 -2.70 -15.13 -10.67
N CYS A 178 -3.73 -14.56 -11.29
CA CYS A 178 -3.91 -13.11 -11.39
C CYS A 178 -5.25 -12.68 -10.80
N LEU A 179 -5.24 -11.54 -10.13
CA LEU A 179 -6.40 -10.87 -9.58
C LEU A 179 -6.32 -9.40 -9.98
N ALA A 180 -7.24 -8.97 -10.84
CA ALA A 180 -7.52 -7.54 -10.98
C ALA A 180 -8.25 -7.06 -9.71
N PHE A 181 -7.90 -5.90 -9.19
CA PHE A 181 -8.61 -5.23 -8.11
C PHE A 181 -8.81 -3.76 -8.49
N TYR A 182 -9.94 -3.18 -8.08
CA TYR A 182 -10.51 -1.92 -8.62
C TYR A 182 -11.16 -2.04 -10.02
N THR A 183 -12.29 -1.36 -10.21
CA THR A 183 -13.06 -1.34 -11.47
C THR A 183 -12.26 -0.66 -12.59
N ASP A 184 -12.53 -1.08 -13.84
CA ASP A 184 -11.79 -0.74 -15.07
C ASP A 184 -10.39 -1.34 -15.21
N GLN A 185 -10.09 -2.43 -14.49
CA GLN A 185 -8.80 -3.16 -14.57
C GLN A 185 -7.58 -2.28 -14.26
N GLN A 186 -7.77 -1.18 -13.53
CA GLN A 186 -6.69 -0.23 -13.30
C GLN A 186 -5.59 -0.80 -12.41
N ILE A 187 -5.88 -1.78 -11.57
CA ILE A 187 -4.85 -2.49 -10.82
C ILE A 187 -4.99 -4.00 -11.02
N GLN A 188 -3.91 -4.67 -11.37
CA GLN A 188 -3.87 -6.12 -11.47
C GLN A 188 -2.63 -6.65 -10.79
N MET A 189 -2.80 -7.60 -9.88
CA MET A 189 -1.69 -8.33 -9.30
C MET A 189 -1.71 -9.79 -9.76
N CYS A 190 -0.56 -10.26 -10.22
CA CYS A 190 -0.31 -11.66 -10.54
C CYS A 190 0.78 -12.19 -9.61
N CYS A 191 0.62 -13.42 -9.12
CA CYS A 191 1.71 -14.16 -8.49
C CYS A 191 1.98 -15.47 -9.22
N CYS A 192 3.26 -15.82 -9.31
CA CYS A 192 3.72 -17.04 -9.94
C CYS A 192 4.60 -17.84 -8.97
N TYR A 193 4.32 -19.15 -8.91
CA TYR A 193 4.91 -20.09 -7.96
C TYR A 193 5.82 -21.12 -8.65
N ASP A 194 5.96 -21.05 -9.97
CA ASP A 194 6.87 -21.94 -10.71
C ASP A 194 8.34 -21.54 -10.48
N ASN A 195 9.26 -22.48 -10.71
CA ASN A 195 10.70 -22.18 -10.60
C ASN A 195 11.18 -21.11 -11.60
N ASP A 196 10.49 -20.95 -12.73
CA ASP A 196 10.75 -19.91 -13.72
C ASP A 196 9.47 -19.17 -14.06
N CYS A 197 9.39 -17.94 -13.58
CA CYS A 197 8.23 -17.07 -13.68
C CYS A 197 8.56 -15.79 -14.46
N ARG A 198 9.62 -15.83 -15.27
CA ARG A 198 10.05 -14.72 -16.14
C ARG A 198 8.99 -14.29 -17.15
N SER A 199 8.00 -15.12 -17.42
CA SER A 199 6.83 -14.76 -18.24
C SER A 199 5.98 -13.63 -17.65
N LEU A 200 6.14 -13.30 -16.37
CA LEU A 200 5.51 -12.11 -15.76
C LEU A 200 6.22 -10.80 -16.13
N ALA A 201 7.42 -10.86 -16.71
CA ALA A 201 8.15 -9.67 -17.13
C ALA A 201 7.39 -8.91 -18.24
N PRO A 202 7.46 -7.58 -18.28
CA PRO A 202 6.86 -6.76 -19.32
C PRO A 202 7.67 -6.81 -20.64
N ILE A 203 8.63 -7.74 -20.76
CA ILE A 203 9.52 -7.91 -21.91
C ILE A 203 9.56 -9.37 -22.32
N SER A 204 9.63 -9.62 -23.64
CA SER A 204 9.55 -10.96 -24.21
C SER A 204 10.75 -11.85 -23.88
N ASN A 205 11.93 -11.26 -23.68
CA ASN A 205 13.17 -11.97 -23.38
C ASN A 205 13.92 -11.25 -22.25
N PRO A 206 13.51 -11.45 -20.98
CA PRO A 206 14.24 -10.86 -19.87
C PRO A 206 15.67 -11.42 -19.79
N PRO A 207 16.62 -10.62 -19.27
CA PRO A 207 18.02 -11.02 -19.18
C PRO A 207 18.18 -12.34 -18.39
N PRO A 208 19.28 -13.07 -18.56
CA PRO A 208 19.56 -14.23 -17.72
C PRO A 208 19.67 -13.81 -16.24
N PRO A 209 19.40 -14.73 -15.28
CA PRO A 209 19.50 -14.42 -13.86
C PRO A 209 20.90 -13.92 -13.49
N SER A 210 20.96 -12.76 -12.83
CA SER A 210 22.16 -12.25 -12.18
C SER A 210 22.09 -12.52 -10.68
N PRO A 211 23.25 -12.72 -10.01
CA PRO A 211 23.27 -12.75 -8.55
C PRO A 211 22.88 -11.37 -8.01
N TRP A 212 22.29 -11.37 -6.81
CA TRP A 212 22.08 -10.14 -6.06
C TRP A 212 23.44 -9.52 -5.73
N ILE A 213 23.63 -8.24 -6.09
CA ILE A 213 24.84 -7.47 -5.81
C ILE A 213 24.41 -6.30 -4.93
N GLY A 214 25.03 -6.19 -3.75
CA GLY A 214 24.72 -5.11 -2.81
C GLY A 214 25.05 -5.49 -1.37
N LYS A 215 24.85 -4.54 -0.45
CA LYS A 215 24.94 -4.82 0.98
C LYS A 215 23.65 -5.48 1.45
N ASN A 216 23.73 -6.24 2.55
CA ASN A 216 22.54 -6.72 3.21
C ASN A 216 21.88 -5.52 3.92
N VAL A 217 20.65 -5.21 3.54
CA VAL A 217 19.82 -4.15 4.12
C VAL A 217 18.45 -4.72 4.49
N LEU A 218 17.90 -4.32 5.63
CA LEU A 218 16.58 -4.75 6.07
C LEU A 218 15.50 -3.87 5.44
N CYS A 219 14.71 -4.42 4.51
CA CYS A 219 13.65 -3.69 3.82
C CYS A 219 12.28 -4.30 4.08
N TYR A 220 11.25 -3.46 4.04
CA TYR A 220 9.87 -3.95 4.01
C TYR A 220 9.55 -4.45 2.60
N GLN A 221 8.94 -5.63 2.50
CA GLN A 221 8.39 -6.19 1.28
C GLN A 221 6.89 -6.36 1.46
N GLY A 222 6.09 -5.82 0.54
CA GLY A 222 4.64 -5.92 0.60
C GLY A 222 3.95 -4.86 -0.22
N ILE A 223 2.64 -4.72 -0.02
CA ILE A 223 1.82 -3.78 -0.77
C ILE A 223 1.01 -2.96 0.22
N ALA A 224 0.88 -1.67 -0.07
CA ALA A 224 -0.02 -0.78 0.65
C ALA A 224 -1.00 -0.14 -0.33
N VAL A 225 -2.23 0.05 0.15
CA VAL A 225 -3.32 0.68 -0.59
C VAL A 225 -3.91 1.75 0.31
N ASN A 226 -3.99 2.99 -0.20
CA ASN A 226 -4.35 4.18 0.58
C ASN A 226 -3.61 4.30 1.92
N ARG A 227 -2.30 4.04 1.89
CA ARG A 227 -1.35 4.06 3.04
C ARG A 227 -1.53 2.95 4.07
N GLU A 228 -2.47 2.04 3.83
CA GLU A 228 -2.72 0.91 4.71
C GLU A 228 -2.09 -0.35 4.12
N LEU A 229 -1.36 -1.12 4.94
CA LEU A 229 -0.65 -2.32 4.49
C LEU A 229 -1.63 -3.46 4.23
N LEU A 230 -1.45 -4.15 3.10
CA LEU A 230 -2.08 -5.45 2.87
C LEU A 230 -1.39 -6.51 3.74
N ASN A 231 -2.17 -7.49 4.19
CA ASN A 231 -1.64 -8.62 4.96
C ASN A 231 -0.61 -9.42 4.17
N GLY A 232 0.37 -9.96 4.91
CA GLY A 232 1.39 -10.86 4.37
C GLY A 232 2.67 -10.17 3.92
N GLY A 233 2.76 -8.84 4.06
CA GLY A 233 4.03 -8.12 3.95
C GLY A 233 4.89 -8.32 5.20
N SER A 234 6.21 -8.15 5.06
CA SER A 234 7.16 -8.32 6.18
C SER A 234 8.51 -7.68 5.89
N PHE A 235 9.32 -7.51 6.93
CA PHE A 235 10.72 -7.15 6.77
C PHE A 235 11.58 -8.38 6.45
N SER A 236 12.47 -8.26 5.46
CA SER A 236 13.46 -9.29 5.11
C SER A 236 14.81 -8.64 4.80
N GLN A 237 15.89 -9.42 4.90
CA GLN A 237 17.20 -8.95 4.49
C GLN A 237 17.32 -8.98 2.97
N CYS A 238 17.37 -7.83 2.31
CA CYS A 238 17.65 -7.73 0.88
C CYS A 238 19.17 -7.70 0.63
N ALA A 239 19.63 -8.38 -0.41
CA ALA A 239 20.99 -8.23 -0.90
C ALA A 239 21.04 -7.12 -1.98
N GLY A 240 20.96 -5.85 -1.59
CA GLY A 240 20.70 -4.75 -2.52
C GLY A 240 20.27 -3.46 -1.82
N GLU A 241 19.19 -2.86 -2.31
CA GLU A 241 18.58 -1.65 -1.77
C GLU A 241 17.08 -1.87 -1.47
N CYS A 242 16.51 -1.01 -0.62
CA CYS A 242 15.07 -0.94 -0.41
C CYS A 242 14.45 -0.11 -1.51
N GLY A 243 13.45 -0.66 -2.20
CA GLY A 243 12.69 0.02 -3.24
C GLY A 243 11.22 0.19 -2.87
N SER A 244 10.63 1.29 -3.33
CA SER A 244 9.18 1.39 -3.44
C SER A 244 8.75 2.01 -4.77
N ALA A 245 7.64 1.52 -5.32
CA ALA A 245 7.03 2.05 -6.51
C ALA A 245 5.55 2.32 -6.22
N ARG A 246 5.16 3.58 -6.39
CA ARG A 246 3.89 4.12 -5.94
C ARG A 246 3.16 4.78 -7.08
N THR A 247 1.86 4.60 -7.15
CA THR A 247 1.00 5.31 -8.11
C THR A 247 -0.12 6.01 -7.37
N ILE A 248 -0.34 7.26 -7.74
CA ILE A 248 -1.53 8.03 -7.36
C ILE A 248 -2.36 8.22 -8.63
N SER A 249 -3.61 7.75 -8.58
CA SER A 249 -4.57 7.88 -9.67
C SER A 249 -5.90 8.41 -9.14
N LYS A 250 -6.63 9.14 -9.99
CA LYS A 250 -7.93 9.72 -9.65
C LYS A 250 -9.04 8.80 -10.18
N MET A 251 -9.80 8.20 -9.27
CA MET A 251 -10.96 7.37 -9.59
C MET A 251 -12.24 8.09 -9.16
N ASN A 252 -13.07 8.49 -10.11
CA ASN A 252 -14.37 9.13 -9.88
C ASN A 252 -14.37 10.36 -8.93
N GLY A 253 -13.23 11.05 -8.83
CA GLY A 253 -13.07 12.23 -7.97
C GLY A 253 -12.19 11.99 -6.75
N ASP A 254 -12.05 10.74 -6.31
CA ASP A 254 -11.24 10.35 -5.17
C ASP A 254 -9.86 9.84 -5.61
N MET A 255 -8.83 10.11 -4.80
CA MET A 255 -7.47 9.64 -5.08
C MET A 255 -7.28 8.21 -4.56
N LEU A 256 -6.98 7.29 -5.47
CA LEU A 256 -6.45 5.98 -5.14
C LEU A 256 -4.94 6.03 -5.10
N TRP A 257 -4.39 5.52 -4.01
CA TRP A 257 -2.97 5.41 -3.76
C TRP A 257 -2.61 3.94 -3.61
N ILE A 258 -1.56 3.51 -4.29
CA ILE A 258 -1.01 2.16 -4.16
C ILE A 258 0.51 2.26 -4.16
N GLU A 259 1.16 1.49 -3.29
CA GLU A 259 2.62 1.41 -3.19
C GLU A 259 3.03 -0.05 -3.03
N VAL A 260 3.98 -0.49 -3.85
CA VAL A 260 4.64 -1.78 -3.74
C VAL A 260 6.01 -1.54 -3.15
N PHE A 261 6.32 -2.24 -2.06
CA PHE A 261 7.63 -2.21 -1.40
C PHE A 261 8.35 -3.52 -1.68
N PHE A 262 9.62 -3.46 -2.04
CA PHE A 262 10.37 -4.63 -2.49
C PHE A 262 11.87 -4.48 -2.24
N CYS A 263 12.56 -5.62 -2.24
CA CYS A 263 14.01 -5.66 -2.39
C CYS A 263 14.38 -5.34 -3.84
N ASP A 264 15.19 -4.31 -4.06
CA ASP A 264 15.75 -4.01 -5.38
C ASP A 264 17.21 -4.47 -5.45
N PRO A 265 17.61 -5.23 -6.48
CA PRO A 265 19.02 -5.49 -6.69
C PRO A 265 19.66 -4.21 -7.26
N ALA A 266 20.71 -3.71 -6.61
CA ALA A 266 21.23 -2.33 -6.70
C ALA A 266 21.39 -1.73 -8.13
N ALA A 267 21.53 -2.57 -9.14
CA ALA A 267 21.68 -2.15 -10.54
C ALA A 267 20.47 -1.37 -11.12
N ILE A 268 19.25 -1.49 -10.58
CA ILE A 268 18.08 -0.83 -11.19
C ILE A 268 18.03 0.65 -10.83
N PHE A 269 18.29 1.01 -9.57
CA PHE A 269 18.26 2.42 -9.14
C PHE A 269 19.52 3.20 -9.47
N ASP A 270 20.69 2.55 -9.52
CA ASP A 270 21.91 3.14 -10.09
C ASP A 270 21.68 3.65 -11.53
N ASN A 271 20.89 2.91 -12.33
CA ASN A 271 20.55 3.30 -13.70
C ASN A 271 19.52 4.44 -13.79
N LEU A 272 18.75 4.67 -12.72
CA LEU A 272 17.78 5.78 -12.64
C LEU A 272 18.35 7.04 -12.00
N ASP A 273 19.59 6.96 -11.49
CA ASP A 273 20.24 7.96 -10.64
C ASP A 273 19.34 8.33 -9.46
N ILE A 274 18.83 7.30 -8.77
CA ILE A 274 18.01 7.44 -7.55
C ILE A 274 18.77 6.72 -6.44
N SER A 275 19.30 7.44 -5.47
CA SER A 275 19.90 6.82 -4.28
C SER A 275 19.58 7.63 -3.03
N ASN A 276 18.94 6.98 -2.05
CA ASN A 276 18.46 7.63 -0.83
C ASN A 276 17.52 8.82 -1.11
N GLU A 277 16.68 8.70 -2.13
CA GLU A 277 15.70 9.71 -2.50
C GLU A 277 14.47 9.09 -3.18
N CYS A 278 13.49 9.96 -3.49
CA CYS A 278 12.30 9.63 -4.24
C CYS A 278 12.21 10.50 -5.49
N LYS A 279 11.78 9.92 -6.60
CA LYS A 279 11.60 10.59 -7.89
C LYS A 279 10.18 10.40 -8.39
N ASP A 280 9.54 11.51 -8.75
CA ASP A 280 8.23 11.51 -9.38
C ASP A 280 8.34 11.42 -10.91
N ILE A 281 7.51 10.56 -11.49
CA ILE A 281 7.33 10.32 -12.91
C ILE A 281 5.85 10.55 -13.20
N SER A 282 5.52 11.76 -13.64
CA SER A 282 4.15 12.17 -13.97
C SER A 282 3.83 11.90 -15.43
N ASN A 283 2.65 11.33 -15.69
CA ASN A 283 2.05 11.27 -17.01
C ASN A 283 0.88 12.27 -17.08
N ASN A 284 0.86 13.08 -18.13
CA ASN A 284 -0.22 14.03 -18.41
C ASN A 284 -0.99 13.58 -19.66
N ASN A 285 -2.28 13.89 -19.75
CA ASN A 285 -3.02 13.75 -21.02
C ASN A 285 -2.62 14.87 -22.01
N ASP A 286 -3.13 14.78 -23.24
CA ASP A 286 -2.88 15.76 -24.31
C ASP A 286 -3.33 17.20 -23.94
N ASP A 287 -4.25 17.33 -22.98
CA ASP A 287 -4.74 18.60 -22.44
C ASP A 287 -3.89 19.13 -21.27
N GLY A 288 -2.81 18.45 -20.89
CA GLY A 288 -1.89 18.85 -19.82
C GLY A 288 -2.37 18.55 -18.40
N GLU A 289 -3.46 17.78 -18.25
CA GLU A 289 -3.98 17.34 -16.96
C GLU A 289 -3.27 16.07 -16.49
N LEU A 290 -2.89 16.02 -15.22
CA LEU A 290 -2.21 14.87 -14.61
C LEU A 290 -3.15 13.65 -14.61
N THR A 291 -2.77 12.60 -15.33
CA THR A 291 -3.55 11.34 -15.38
C THR A 291 -3.04 10.33 -14.36
N SER A 292 -1.73 10.29 -14.13
CA SER A 292 -1.10 9.46 -13.10
C SER A 292 0.22 10.08 -12.65
N MET A 293 0.53 9.94 -11.36
CA MET A 293 1.85 10.24 -10.82
C MET A 293 2.42 8.97 -10.23
N ASN A 294 3.57 8.56 -10.75
CA ASN A 294 4.33 7.44 -10.22
C ASN A 294 5.48 7.98 -9.39
N THR A 295 5.61 7.59 -8.13
CA THR A 295 6.79 7.91 -7.32
C THR A 295 7.60 6.65 -7.14
N ILE A 296 8.88 6.71 -7.42
CA ILE A 296 9.82 5.62 -7.15
C ILE A 296 10.80 6.10 -6.09
N CYS A 297 10.96 5.34 -5.01
CA CYS A 297 11.91 5.64 -3.95
C CYS A 297 12.93 4.51 -3.82
N ALA A 298 14.18 4.88 -3.51
CA ALA A 298 15.25 3.93 -3.27
C ALA A 298 16.12 4.38 -2.09
N CYS A 299 16.61 3.45 -1.29
CA CYS A 299 17.54 3.74 -0.20
C CYS A 299 18.31 2.50 0.27
N ASN A 300 19.46 2.71 0.90
CA ASN A 300 20.44 1.65 1.17
C ASN A 300 20.85 1.49 2.63
N THR A 301 19.94 1.82 3.54
CA THR A 301 20.12 1.60 4.99
C THR A 301 18.94 0.83 5.56
N ASP A 302 19.15 0.16 6.71
CA ASP A 302 18.08 -0.62 7.32
C ASP A 302 16.84 0.24 7.61
N LYS A 303 15.68 -0.24 7.16
CA LYS A 303 14.36 0.37 7.39
C LYS A 303 14.26 1.83 6.92
N CYS A 304 15.01 2.21 5.90
CA CYS A 304 14.93 3.54 5.30
C CYS A 304 13.62 3.79 4.51
N LEU A 305 12.90 2.71 4.20
CA LEU A 305 11.51 2.70 3.76
C LEU A 305 10.71 1.84 4.76
N ASP A 306 9.99 2.48 5.67
CA ASP A 306 9.23 1.80 6.73
C ASP A 306 7.76 2.26 6.71
N PRO A 307 6.85 1.49 6.07
CA PRO A 307 5.44 1.81 6.06
C PRO A 307 4.71 1.39 7.35
N THR A 308 5.40 0.75 8.31
CA THR A 308 4.79 0.17 9.53
C THR A 308 4.76 1.14 10.70
N VAL A 309 5.40 2.30 10.58
CA VAL A 309 5.44 3.35 11.60
C VAL A 309 4.63 4.57 11.18
N VAL A 310 4.24 5.39 12.16
CA VAL A 310 3.45 6.61 11.92
C VAL A 310 4.19 7.83 12.50
N PRO A 311 4.54 8.85 11.68
CA PRO A 311 4.43 8.87 10.23
C PRO A 311 5.37 7.84 9.59
N PRO A 312 5.03 7.27 8.43
CA PRO A 312 5.93 6.30 7.80
C PRO A 312 7.21 6.95 7.28
N VAL A 313 8.26 6.15 7.16
CA VAL A 313 9.61 6.61 6.81
C VAL A 313 9.81 6.50 5.31
N TRP A 314 10.25 7.61 4.69
CA TRP A 314 10.71 7.66 3.31
C TRP A 314 12.05 8.39 3.21
N PRO A 315 12.90 8.02 2.25
CA PRO A 315 14.15 8.72 2.00
C PRO A 315 13.91 10.18 1.60
N GLY A 316 14.86 11.06 1.96
CA GLY A 316 14.82 12.48 1.61
C GLY A 316 13.81 13.36 2.38
N ARG A 317 12.90 12.79 3.18
CA ARG A 317 12.10 13.57 4.14
C ARG A 317 12.87 13.75 5.44
N HIS A 318 13.58 14.87 5.55
CA HIS A 318 14.04 15.35 6.86
C HIS A 318 12.82 15.84 7.66
N HIS A 319 12.62 15.27 8.85
CA HIS A 319 11.65 15.75 9.84
C HIS A 319 11.97 17.18 10.28
#